data_AF-A0A3B8LAC6-F1
#
_entry.id   AF-A0A3B8LAC6-F1
#
_cell.length_a   1.000
_cell.length_b   1.000
_cell.length_c   1.000
_cell.angle_alpha   90.00
_cell.angle_beta   90.00
_cell.angle_gamma   90.00
#
_symmetry.space_group_name_H-M   'P 1'
#
loop_
_entity.id
_entity.type
_entity.pdbx_description
1 polymer ?
#
loop_
_entity_poly.entity_id
_entity_poly.type
_entity_poly.pdbx_seq_one_letter_code
_entity_poly.pdbx_strand_id
1 'polypeptide(L)'
;MAHLLAVSIGSILYVAAGIGLVIFFHELGHFAVAKWCNVCVERFSIGFGPVLWRTKRGETEYALSLVPFGGYVKMLGQDDI
;
A
#
# COMPACT_ATOMS: atom_id res chain seq x y z
N MET A 1 25.27 26.25 -4.14
CA MET A 1 24.65 25.29 -5.08
C MET A 1 24.45 23.89 -4.48
N ALA A 2 25.49 23.20 -3.99
CA ALA A 2 25.33 21.84 -3.41
C ALA A 2 24.36 21.76 -2.22
N HIS A 3 24.37 22.75 -1.32
CA HIS A 3 23.43 22.82 -0.17
C HIS A 3 21.96 23.00 -0.61
N LEU A 4 21.71 23.75 -1.69
CA LEU A 4 20.35 23.93 -2.24
C LEU A 4 19.83 22.64 -2.90
N LEU A 5 20.70 21.88 -3.57
CA LEU A 5 20.35 20.58 -4.15
C LEU A 5 20.07 19.51 -3.08
N ALA A 6 20.85 19.48 -2.00
CA ALA A 6 20.63 18.55 -0.89
C ALA A 6 19.31 18.82 -0.15
N VAL A 7 19.00 20.10 0.12
CA VAL A 7 17.70 20.49 0.71
C VAL A 7 16.55 20.09 -0.19
N SER A 8 16.67 20.28 -1.51
CA SER A 8 15.64 19.90 -2.49
C SER A 8 15.37 18.39 -2.53
N ILE A 9 16.42 17.55 -2.58
CA ILE A 9 16.27 16.09 -2.57
C ILE A 9 15.64 15.62 -1.25
N GLY A 10 16.07 16.18 -0.12
CA GLY A 10 15.47 15.88 1.18
C GLY A 10 13.97 16.19 1.21
N SER A 11 13.58 17.37 0.72
CA SER A 11 12.16 17.75 0.62
C SER A 11 11.34 16.80 -0.25
N ILE A 12 11.87 16.37 -1.40
CA ILE A 12 11.19 15.40 -2.28
C ILE A 12 10.98 14.07 -1.57
N LEU A 13 12.01 13.57 -0.85
CA LEU A 13 11.89 12.33 -0.08
C LEU A 13 10.85 12.44 1.05
N TYR A 14 10.78 13.58 1.74
CA TYR A 14 9.76 13.81 2.76
C TYR A 14 8.34 13.82 2.19
N VAL A 15 8.12 14.51 1.07
CA VAL A 15 6.81 14.52 0.40
C VAL A 15 6.44 13.12 -0.08
N ALA A 16 7.37 12.43 -0.72
CA ALA A 16 7.19 11.05 -1.16
C ALA A 16 6.81 10.12 -0.01
N ALA A 17 7.54 10.18 1.11
CA ALA A 17 7.24 9.38 2.30
C ALA A 17 5.87 9.75 2.90
N GLY A 18 5.52 11.03 2.95
CA GLY A 18 4.21 11.49 3.42
C GLY A 18 3.06 10.97 2.57
N ILE A 19 3.18 11.04 1.24
CA ILE A 19 2.17 10.48 0.32
C ILE A 19 2.08 8.96 0.47
N GLY A 20 3.21 8.25 0.54
CA GLY A 20 3.22 6.80 0.77
C GLY A 20 2.51 6.40 2.07
N LEU A 21 2.72 7.18 3.15
CA LEU A 21 2.06 6.95 4.43
C LEU A 21 0.54 7.15 4.34
N VAL A 22 0.08 8.21 3.67
CA VAL A 22 -1.36 8.49 3.49
C VAL A 22 -2.03 7.36 2.70
N ILE A 23 -1.41 6.92 1.59
CA ILE A 23 -1.93 5.80 0.79
C ILE A 23 -1.99 4.52 1.63
N PHE A 24 -0.94 4.21 2.39
CA PHE A 24 -0.93 3.05 3.27
C PHE A 24 -2.11 3.05 4.26
N PHE A 25 -2.36 4.17 4.93
CA PHE A 25 -3.49 4.28 5.86
C PHE A 25 -4.85 4.27 5.16
N HIS A 26 -4.96 4.78 3.94
CA HIS A 26 -6.17 4.71 3.13
C HIS A 26 -6.55 3.26 2.82
N GLU A 27 -5.61 2.47 2.29
CA GLU A 27 -5.82 1.04 2.00
C GLU A 27 -6.07 0.23 3.28
N LEU A 28 -5.36 0.55 4.37
CA LEU A 28 -5.58 -0.07 5.66
C LEU A 28 -7.01 0.20 6.17
N GLY A 29 -7.55 1.39 5.93
CA GLY A 29 -8.93 1.74 6.24
C GLY A 29 -9.93 0.86 5.48
N HIS A 30 -9.76 0.71 4.18
CA HIS A 30 -10.58 -0.20 3.37
C HIS A 30 -10.51 -1.64 3.87
N PHE A 31 -9.31 -2.12 4.16
CA PHE A 31 -9.10 -3.45 4.69
C PHE A 31 -9.80 -3.65 6.05
N ALA A 32 -9.60 -2.72 6.99
CA ALA A 32 -10.16 -2.81 8.32
C ALA A 32 -11.70 -2.80 8.29
N VAL A 33 -12.30 -1.90 7.51
CA VAL A 33 -13.76 -1.83 7.36
C VAL A 33 -14.31 -3.08 6.67
N ALA A 34 -13.64 -3.59 5.63
CA ALA A 34 -14.06 -4.83 4.97
C ALA A 34 -14.07 -6.01 5.95
N LYS A 35 -13.00 -6.17 6.74
CA LYS A 35 -12.93 -7.23 7.77
C LYS A 35 -13.97 -7.06 8.86
N TRP A 36 -14.26 -5.82 9.30
CA TRP A 36 -15.33 -5.54 10.26
C TRP A 36 -16.70 -5.96 9.70
N CYS A 37 -16.98 -5.62 8.44
CA CYS A 37 -18.22 -5.97 7.77
C CYS A 37 -18.32 -7.45 7.35
N ASN A 38 -17.37 -8.31 7.76
CA ASN A 38 -17.26 -9.72 7.34
C ASN A 38 -17.19 -9.91 5.82
N VAL A 39 -16.65 -8.92 5.10
CA VAL A 39 -16.35 -9.03 3.67
C VAL A 39 -15.05 -9.82 3.52
N CYS A 40 -15.09 -10.87 2.70
CA CYS A 40 -13.91 -11.66 2.39
C CYS A 40 -12.92 -10.82 1.59
N VAL A 41 -11.70 -10.67 2.11
CA VAL A 41 -10.60 -9.99 1.42
C VAL A 41 -9.61 -11.05 0.95
N GLU A 42 -9.46 -11.18 -0.37
CA GLU A 42 -8.55 -12.13 -1.01
C GLU A 42 -7.10 -11.68 -0.88
N ARG A 43 -6.84 -10.36 -1.03
CA ARG A 43 -5.49 -9.81 -0.93
C ARG A 43 -5.49 -8.40 -0.33
N PHE A 44 -4.53 -8.16 0.55
CA PHE A 44 -4.11 -6.84 1.02
C PHE A 44 -2.66 -6.62 0.59
N SER A 45 -2.43 -5.69 -0.35
CA SER A 45 -1.09 -5.38 -0.86
C SER A 45 -0.66 -3.99 -0.43
N ILE A 46 0.54 -3.90 0.15
CA ILE A 46 1.25 -2.63 0.33
C ILE A 46 2.18 -2.45 -0.86
N GLY A 47 1.97 -1.39 -1.63
CA GLY A 47 2.67 -1.12 -2.87
C GLY A 47 2.12 -1.88 -4.08
N PHE A 48 2.73 -1.61 -5.23
CA PHE A 48 2.41 -2.19 -6.55
C PHE A 48 3.62 -2.88 -7.20
N GLY A 49 3.35 -3.60 -8.30
CA GLY A 49 4.37 -4.22 -9.14
C GLY A 49 4.87 -5.57 -8.60
N PRO A 50 6.14 -5.93 -8.84
CA PRO A 50 6.70 -7.19 -8.39
C PRO A 50 6.57 -7.36 -6.86
N VAL A 51 6.01 -8.49 -6.45
CA VAL A 51 5.85 -8.84 -5.03
C VAL A 51 7.21 -9.24 -4.47
N LEU A 52 7.69 -8.50 -3.47
CA LEU A 52 8.92 -8.80 -2.74
C LEU A 52 8.71 -9.87 -1.69
N TRP A 53 7.56 -9.82 -1.02
CA TRP A 53 7.21 -10.76 0.02
C TRP A 53 5.70 -10.94 0.11
N ARG A 54 5.25 -12.15 0.42
CA ARG A 54 3.85 -12.44 0.68
C ARG A 54 3.67 -13.53 1.73
N THR A 55 2.58 -13.43 2.47
CA THR A 55 2.13 -14.48 3.39
C THR A 55 0.62 -14.58 3.35
N LYS A 56 0.06 -15.78 3.54
CA LYS A 56 -1.39 -15.97 3.62
C LYS A 56 -1.79 -16.25 5.06
N ARG A 57 -2.78 -15.52 5.57
CA ARG A 57 -3.40 -15.79 6.87
C ARG A 57 -4.91 -15.77 6.72
N GLY A 58 -5.52 -16.93 6.98
CA GLY A 58 -6.94 -17.15 6.70
C GLY A 58 -7.21 -17.06 5.19
N GLU A 59 -8.22 -16.29 4.83
CA GLU A 59 -8.64 -15.99 3.47
C GLU A 59 -7.77 -14.93 2.78
N THR A 60 -7.04 -14.12 3.54
CA THR A 60 -6.30 -12.95 3.02
C THR A 60 -4.83 -13.26 2.75
N GLU A 61 -4.37 -12.96 1.53
CA GLU A 61 -2.95 -12.84 1.20
C GLU A 61 -2.44 -11.42 1.52
N TYR A 62 -1.43 -11.31 2.36
CA TYR A 62 -0.75 -10.08 2.70
C TYR A 62 0.51 -9.99 1.83
N ALA A 63 0.60 -8.96 0.99
CA ALA A 63 1.70 -8.77 0.05
C ALA A 63 2.42 -7.44 0.29
N LEU A 64 3.74 -7.46 0.12
CA LEU A 64 4.59 -6.29 0.05
C LEU A 64 5.25 -6.26 -1.32
N SER A 65 5.03 -5.18 -2.07
CA SER A 65 5.49 -5.02 -3.45
C SER A 65 6.56 -3.93 -3.58
N LEU A 66 7.33 -3.98 -4.66
CA LEU A 66 8.51 -3.13 -4.85
C LEU A 66 8.21 -1.62 -4.90
N VAL A 67 7.07 -1.22 -5.47
CA VAL A 67 6.72 0.20 -5.64
C VAL A 67 5.90 0.67 -4.43
N PRO A 68 6.43 1.52 -3.54
CA PRO A 68 5.78 1.87 -2.28
C PRO A 68 4.66 2.93 -2.42
N PHE A 69 4.53 3.55 -3.59
CA PHE A 69 3.53 4.60 -3.86
C PHE A 69 2.19 4.01 -4.25
N GLY A 70 1.64 3.15 -3.39
CA GLY A 70 0.49 2.35 -3.78
C GLY A 70 0.08 1.29 -2.79
N GLY A 71 -0.94 0.54 -3.20
CA GLY A 71 -1.51 -0.58 -2.47
C GLY A 71 -2.89 -0.87 -3.01
N TYR A 72 -3.44 -2.02 -2.65
CA TYR A 72 -4.82 -2.35 -2.99
C TYR A 72 -5.39 -3.41 -2.04
N VAL A 73 -6.71 -3.37 -1.90
CA VAL A 73 -7.51 -4.37 -1.19
C VAL A 73 -8.43 -5.09 -2.17
N LYS A 74 -8.10 -6.34 -2.49
CA LYS A 74 -8.94 -7.17 -3.38
C LYS A 74 -10.00 -7.87 -2.55
N MET A 75 -11.25 -7.44 -2.69
CA MET A 75 -12.40 -8.05 -2.03
C MET A 75 -13.02 -9.15 -2.90
N LEU A 76 -13.65 -10.14 -2.28
CA LEU A 76 -14.33 -11.21 -2.99
C LEU A 76 -15.47 -10.63 -3.86
N GLY A 77 -15.48 -10.99 -5.15
CA GLY A 77 -16.42 -10.45 -6.12
C GLY A 77 -16.03 -9.08 -6.69
N GLN A 78 -14.87 -8.55 -6.30
CA GLN A 78 -14.28 -7.38 -6.94
C GLN A 78 -13.48 -7.84 -8.16
N ASP A 79 -14.11 -7.71 -9.32
CA ASP A 79 -13.50 -7.93 -10.64
C ASP A 79 -12.70 -6.68 -11.05
N ASP A 80 -11.62 -6.41 -10.33
CA ASP A 80 -10.69 -5.38 -10.78
C ASP A 80 -9.85 -5.95 -11.93
N ILE A 81 -10.00 -5.28 -13.08
CA ILE A 81 -9.42 -5.48 -14.41
C ILE A 81 -7.93 -5.84 -14.40
#